data_AF-A0A5K1DHQ2-F1
#
_entry.id   AF-A0A5K1DHQ2-F1
#
_cell.length_a   1.000
_cell.length_b   1.000
_cell.length_c   1.000
_cell.angle_alpha   90.00
_cell.angle_beta   90.00
_cell.angle_gamma   90.00
#
_symmetry.space_group_name_H-M   'P 1'
#
loop_
_entity.id
_entity.type
_entity.pdbx_description
1 polymer ?
#
loop_
_entity_poly.entity_id
_entity_poly.type
_entity_poly.pdbx_seq_one_letter_code
_entity_poly.pdbx_strand_id
1 'polypeptide(L)' 'MDRLLIDDIISRLEQTGQPKSGKQVRLSEDEIRMLCVRSREVFLSQPNLLQLRAPIKVC' A
#
# COMPACT_ATOMS: atom_id res chain seq x y z
N MET A 1 -3.22 12.81 -3.27
CA MET A 1 -1.86 12.24 -3.15
C MET A 1 -1.23 12.33 -4.52
N ASP A 2 0.03 12.72 -4.61
CA ASP A 2 0.70 12.72 -5.92
C ASP A 2 0.83 11.26 -6.38
N ARG A 3 0.29 10.97 -7.56
CA ARG A 3 0.32 9.63 -8.16
C ARG A 3 1.77 9.17 -8.35
N LEU A 4 2.66 10.08 -8.71
CA LEU A 4 4.08 9.79 -8.92
C LEU A 4 4.77 9.35 -7.63
N LEU A 5 4.39 9.90 -6.48
CA LEU A 5 4.93 9.50 -5.18
C LEU A 5 4.46 8.10 -4.77
N ILE A 6 3.18 7.77 -5.00
CA ILE A 6 2.67 6.41 -4.75
C ILE A 6 3.37 5.38 -5.63
N ASP A 7 3.51 5.68 -6.92
CA ASP A 7 4.14 4.78 -7.88
C ASP A 7 5.62 4.54 -7.52
N ASP A 8 6.33 5.57 -7.03
CA ASP A 8 7.70 5.43 -6.52
C ASP A 8 7.78 4.54 -5.26
N ILE A 9 6.89 4.76 -4.28
CA ILE A 9 6.85 3.95 -3.04
C ILE A 9 6.58 2.47 -3.38
N ILE A 10 5.62 2.19 -4.25
CA ILE A 10 5.30 0.83 -4.70
C ILE A 10 6.54 0.21 -5.37
N SER A 11 7.17 0.93 -6.30
CA SER A 11 8.37 0.47 -7.01
C SER A 11 9.52 0.14 -6.05
N ARG A 12 9.71 0.92 -4.98
CA ARG A 12 10.72 0.65 -3.94
C ARG A 12 10.39 -0.60 -3.11
N LEU A 13 9.11 -0.84 -2.81
CA LEU A 13 8.65 -2.01 -2.05
C LEU A 13 8.78 -3.31 -2.85
N GLU A 14 8.40 -3.31 -4.13
CA GLU A 14 8.45 -4.49 -5.00
C GLU A 14 9.87 -5.02 -5.23
N GLN A 15 10.88 -4.14 -5.23
CA GLN A 15 12.30 -4.52 -5.37
C GLN A 15 12.78 -5.48 -4.27
N THR A 16 12.06 -5.61 -3.16
CA THR A 16 12.40 -6.52 -2.06
C THR A 16 11.75 -7.89 -2.15
N GLY A 17 10.95 -8.13 -3.20
CA GLY A 17 10.19 -9.36 -3.44
C GLY A 17 11.01 -10.66 -3.58
N GLN A 18 12.34 -10.63 -3.40
CA GLN A 18 13.10 -11.84 -3.15
C GLN A 18 13.10 -12.12 -1.63
N PRO A 19 12.33 -13.12 -1.15
CA PRO A 19 12.21 -13.46 0.28
C PRO A 19 13.54 -13.82 0.97
N LYS A 20 14.60 -14.06 0.18
CA LYS A 20 15.96 -14.34 0.66
C LYS A 20 16.80 -13.10 0.93
N SER A 21 16.36 -11.90 0.55
CA SER A 21 17.22 -10.72 0.52
C SER A 21 17.28 -9.92 1.83
N GLY A 22 16.34 -10.11 2.77
CA GLY A 22 16.32 -9.39 4.07
C GLY A 22 16.42 -7.86 3.95
N LYS A 23 16.20 -7.32 2.74
CA LYS A 23 16.55 -5.95 2.40
C LYS A 23 15.44 -5.04 2.91
N GLN A 24 15.78 -4.21 3.90
CA GLN A 24 14.84 -3.23 4.43
C GLN A 24 14.65 -2.08 3.43
N VAL A 25 13.40 -1.78 3.09
CA VAL A 25 13.06 -0.57 2.34
C VAL A 25 13.07 0.62 3.28
N ARG A 26 13.77 1.68 2.89
CA ARG A 26 13.75 2.95 3.62
C ARG A 26 12.61 3.80 3.09
N LEU A 27 11.61 4.00 3.93
CA LEU A 27 10.56 5.00 3.75
C LEU A 27 10.74 6.06 4.83
N SER A 28 10.47 7.32 4.51
CA SER A 28 10.44 8.39 5.50
C SER A 28 9.20 8.27 6.40
N GLU A 29 9.25 8.88 7.57
CA GLU A 29 8.10 8.95 8.48
C GLU A 29 6.89 9.62 7.81
N ASP A 30 7.12 10.65 7.00
CA ASP A 30 6.06 11.36 6.29
C ASP A 30 5.42 10.51 5.19
N GLU A 31 6.23 9.71 4.46
CA GLU A 31 5.71 8.75 3.48
C GLU A 31 4.79 7.73 4.16
N ILE A 32 5.24 7.17 5.29
CA ILE A 32 4.46 6.18 6.06
C ILE A 32 3.18 6.81 6.60
N ARG A 33 3.27 7.98 7.25
CA ARG A 33 2.12 8.71 7.78
C ARG A 33 1.12 9.02 6.69
N MET A 34 1.59 9.45 5.52
CA MET A 34 0.73 9.77 4.39
C MET A 34 -0.03 8.54 3.89
N LEU A 35 0.63 7.39 3.74
CA LEU A 35 -0.02 6.13 3.40
C LEU A 35 -1.13 5.77 4.39
N CYS A 36 -0.85 5.89 5.70
CA CYS A 36 -1.82 5.60 6.75
C CYS A 36 -3.05 6.53 6.70
N VAL A 37 -2.83 7.83 6.59
CA VAL A 37 -3.92 8.83 6.55
C VAL A 37 -4.79 8.61 5.32
N ARG A 38 -4.18 8.42 4.13
CA ARG A 38 -4.91 8.20 2.89
C ARG A 38 -5.64 6.85 2.87
N SER A 39 -5.02 5.79 3.36
CA SER A 39 -5.68 4.49 3.47
C SER A 39 -6.86 4.55 4.43
N ARG A 40 -6.75 5.28 5.54
CA ARG A 40 -7.85 5.50 6.48
C ARG A 40 -9.02 6.24 5.83
N GLU A 41 -8.76 7.28 5.04
CA GLU A 41 -9.81 7.98 4.27
C GLU A 41 -10.55 6.99 3.33
N VAL A 42 -9.81 6.16 2.60
CA VAL A 42 -10.38 5.15 1.70
C VAL A 42 -11.22 4.13 2.49
N PHE A 43 -10.70 3.57 3.58
CA PHE A 43 -11.44 2.60 4.39
C PHE A 43 -12.71 3.19 4.99
N LEU A 44 -12.68 4.44 5.45
CA LEU A 44 -13.87 5.12 5.99
C LEU A 44 -14.90 5.48 4.91
N SER A 45 -14.46 5.64 3.65
CA SER A 45 -15.37 5.86 2.51
C SER A 45 -16.05 4.58 2.05
N GLN A 46 -15.52 3.41 2.42
CA GLN A 46 -16.06 2.10 2.07
C GLN A 46 -16.94 1.55 3.22
N PRO A 47 -17.92 0.68 2.93
CA PRO A 47 -18.68 0.03 3.97
C PRO A 47 -17.82 -0.98 4.76
N ASN A 48 -18.05 -1.06 6.07
CA ASN A 48 -17.37 -2.06 6.94
C ASN A 48 -17.61 -3.51 6.47
N LEU A 49 -18.73 -3.77 5.81
CA LEU A 49 -19.02 -5.05 5.17
C LEU A 49 -18.87 -4.90 3.65
N LEU A 50 -17.71 -5.31 3.12
CA LEU A 50 -17.40 -5.23 1.70
C LEU A 50 -18.23 -6.24 0.89
N GLN A 51 -18.84 -5.77 -0.20
CA GLN A 51 -19.50 -6.62 -1.19
C GLN A 51 -18.62 -6.72 -2.42
N LEU A 52 -17.87 -7.82 -2.54
CA LEU A 52 -16.90 -8.06 -3.62
C LEU A 52 -17.49 -8.99 -4.67
N ARG A 53 -17.06 -8.82 -5.93
CA ARG A 53 -17.46 -9.68 -7.06
C ARG A 53 -16.29 -10.55 -7.49
N ALA A 54 -16.57 -11.80 -7.86
CA ALA A 54 -15.58 -12.70 -8.43
C ALA A 54 -15.19 -12.25 -9.87
N PRO A 55 -13.97 -12.57 -10.35
CA PRO A 55 -12.92 -13.35 -9.67
C PRO A 55 -12.04 -12.49 -8.74
N ILE A 56 -11.69 -13.02 -7.57
CA ILE A 56 -10.76 -12.39 -6.62
C ILE A 56 -9.87 -13.46 -5.97
N LYS A 57 -8.62 -13.12 -5.69
CA LYS A 57 -7.72 -13.94 -4.88
C LYS A 57 -7.83 -13.48 -3.42
N VAL A 58 -8.14 -14.41 -2.52
CA VAL A 58 -8.07 -14.19 -1.07
C VAL A 58 -6.75 -14.81 -0.59
N CYS A 59 -5.89 -13.98 0.00
CA CYS A 59 -4.56 -14.36 0.49
C CYS A 59 -4.52 -14.35 2.02
#